data_AF-A0A832YZA4-F1
#
_entry.id   AF-A0A832YZA4-F1
#
_cell.length_a   1.000
_cell.length_b   1.000
_cell.length_c   1.000
_cell.angle_alpha   90.00
_cell.angle_beta   90.00
_cell.angle_gamma   90.00
#
_symmetry.space_group_name_H-M   'P 1'
#
loop_
_entity.id
_entity.type
_entity.pdbx_description
1 polymer ?
#
loop_
_entity_poly.entity_id
_entity_poly.type
_entity_poly.pdbx_seq_one_letter_code
_entity_poly.pdbx_strand_id
1 'polypeptide(L)'
;MKRLDKETIEKTVMDIEAMLETATPWHKSAFYSDPLVTKILEELYRRWEKANRQGEPIHYVTREELDILYQKAKQYTRMPTWQAKRLVEERLEKHQ
;
A
#
# COMPACT_ATOMS: atom_id res chain seq x y z
N MET A 1 2.39 -18.18 13.46
CA MET A 1 1.85 -17.10 12.61
C MET A 1 0.43 -17.51 12.21
N LYS A 2 -0.62 -16.82 12.67
CA LYS A 2 -2.01 -17.15 12.28
C LYS A 2 -2.22 -16.66 10.85
N ARG A 3 -2.65 -17.54 9.95
CA ARG A 3 -3.00 -17.18 8.58
C ARG A 3 -4.23 -16.28 8.63
N LEU A 4 -4.19 -15.13 7.95
CA LEU A 4 -5.38 -14.30 7.78
C LEU A 4 -6.40 -15.07 6.95
N ASP A 5 -7.68 -14.95 7.31
CA ASP A 5 -8.75 -15.38 6.44
C ASP A 5 -8.82 -14.48 5.20
N LYS A 6 -9.20 -15.08 4.07
CA LYS A 6 -9.25 -14.41 2.77
C LYS A 6 -10.21 -13.21 2.78
N GLU A 7 -11.33 -13.36 3.47
CA GLU A 7 -12.36 -12.33 3.59
C GLU A 7 -11.82 -11.06 4.27
N THR A 8 -11.05 -11.20 5.35
CA THR A 8 -10.41 -10.06 6.03
C THR A 8 -9.41 -9.36 5.12
N ILE A 9 -8.63 -10.10 4.34
CA ILE A 9 -7.70 -9.52 3.36
C ILE A 9 -8.49 -8.72 2.33
N GLU A 10 -9.46 -9.34 1.66
CA GLU A 10 -10.27 -8.71 0.61
C GLU A 10 -10.98 -7.46 1.11
N LYS A 11 -11.62 -7.54 2.29
CA LYS A 11 -12.30 -6.39 2.89
C LYS A 11 -11.35 -5.23 3.18
N THR A 12 -10.17 -5.53 3.74
CA THR A 12 -9.20 -4.47 4.07
C THR A 12 -8.61 -3.85 2.81
N VAL A 13 -8.39 -4.65 1.77
CA VAL A 13 -7.94 -4.18 0.46
C VAL A 13 -8.98 -3.29 -0.19
N MET A 14 -10.26 -3.70 -0.18
CA MET A 14 -11.36 -2.86 -0.65
C MET A 14 -11.43 -1.52 0.09
N ASP A 15 -11.23 -1.52 1.41
CA ASP A 15 -11.19 -0.28 2.19
C ASP A 15 -10.01 0.62 1.77
N ILE A 16 -8.83 0.04 1.55
CA ILE A 16 -7.64 0.77 1.07
C ILE A 16 -7.93 1.38 -0.32
N GLU A 17 -8.46 0.58 -1.24
CA GLU A 17 -8.79 1.01 -2.59
C GLU A 17 -9.84 2.12 -2.59
N ALA A 18 -10.89 2.00 -1.77
CA ALA A 18 -11.91 3.03 -1.64
C ALA A 18 -11.34 4.36 -1.09
N MET A 19 -10.43 4.30 -0.11
CA MET A 19 -9.73 5.49 0.37
C MET A 19 -8.92 6.13 -0.75
N LEU A 20 -8.12 5.34 -1.46
CA LEU A 20 -7.26 5.86 -2.52
C LEU A 20 -8.07 6.38 -3.70
N GLU A 21 -9.19 5.75 -4.06
CA GLU A 21 -9.98 6.12 -5.23
C GLU A 21 -10.55 7.54 -5.14
N THR A 22 -10.96 7.94 -3.94
CA THR A 22 -11.44 9.31 -3.66
C THR A 22 -10.30 10.32 -3.44
N ALA A 23 -9.05 9.87 -3.40
CA ALA A 23 -7.89 10.69 -3.12
C ALA A 23 -7.33 11.37 -4.38
N THR A 24 -6.65 12.51 -4.19
CA THR A 24 -6.02 13.21 -5.31
C THR A 24 -4.82 12.43 -5.85
N PRO A 25 -4.36 12.71 -7.09
CA PRO A 25 -3.15 12.09 -7.63
C PRO A 25 -1.93 12.22 -6.71
N TRP A 26 -1.77 13.36 -6.02
CA TRP A 26 -0.68 13.57 -5.08
C TRP A 26 -0.73 12.63 -3.87
N HIS A 27 -1.92 12.34 -3.36
CA HIS A 27 -2.10 11.39 -2.27
C HIS A 27 -1.81 9.95 -2.70
N LYS A 28 -2.29 9.55 -3.90
CA LYS A 28 -1.96 8.25 -4.50
C LYS A 28 -0.45 8.10 -4.70
N SER A 29 0.19 9.11 -5.29
CA SER A 29 1.65 9.15 -5.45
C SER A 29 2.39 9.10 -4.12
N ALA A 30 1.92 9.81 -3.09
CA ALA A 30 2.53 9.77 -1.76
C ALA A 30 2.42 8.38 -1.10
N PHE A 31 1.32 7.66 -1.31
CA PHE A 31 1.15 6.29 -0.85
C PHE A 31 2.10 5.32 -1.57
N TYR A 32 2.07 5.30 -2.92
CA TYR A 32 2.87 4.34 -3.70
C TYR A 32 4.38 4.64 -3.70
N SER A 33 4.79 5.88 -3.39
CA SER A 33 6.19 6.27 -3.20
C SER A 33 6.68 6.13 -1.75
N ASP A 34 5.84 5.68 -0.81
CA ASP A 34 6.30 5.41 0.55
C ASP A 34 7.23 4.19 0.55
N PRO A 35 8.48 4.31 1.02
CA PRO A 35 9.46 3.22 0.96
C PRO A 35 8.99 1.93 1.63
N LEU A 36 8.18 2.03 2.69
CA LEU A 36 7.64 0.87 3.38
C LEU A 36 6.50 0.22 2.58
N VAL A 37 5.64 1.02 1.95
CA VAL A 37 4.59 0.52 1.04
C VAL A 37 5.24 -0.20 -0.14
N THR A 38 6.20 0.43 -0.82
CA THR A 38 6.92 -0.17 -1.95
C THR A 38 7.57 -1.49 -1.55
N LYS A 39 8.30 -1.52 -0.43
CA LYS A 39 8.95 -2.73 0.08
C LYS A 39 7.96 -3.86 0.37
N ILE A 40 6.79 -3.55 0.94
CA ILE A 40 5.75 -4.55 1.19
C ILE A 40 5.24 -5.10 -0.14
N LEU A 41 4.88 -4.24 -1.10
CA LEU A 41 4.36 -4.68 -2.40
C LEU A 41 5.36 -5.56 -3.16
N GLU A 42 6.63 -5.18 -3.20
CA GLU A 42 7.71 -5.98 -3.80
C GLU A 42 7.83 -7.37 -3.14
N GLU A 43 7.75 -7.42 -1.82
CA GLU A 43 7.81 -8.66 -1.07
C GLU A 43 6.60 -9.56 -1.34
N LEU A 44 5.39 -8.98 -1.50
CA LEU A 44 4.20 -9.73 -1.90
C LEU A 44 4.36 -10.35 -3.28
N TYR A 45 4.85 -9.58 -4.25
CA TYR A 45 5.16 -10.12 -5.59
C TYR A 45 6.18 -11.25 -5.50
N ARG A 46 7.25 -11.08 -4.73
CA ARG A 46 8.27 -12.14 -4.53
C ARG A 46 7.68 -13.42 -3.93
N ARG A 47 6.79 -13.31 -2.95
CA ARG A 47 6.11 -14.47 -2.34
C ARG A 47 5.16 -15.16 -3.30
N TRP A 48 4.41 -14.38 -4.07
CA TRP A 48 3.51 -14.89 -5.11
C TRP A 48 4.27 -15.63 -6.21
N GLU A 49 5.39 -15.08 -6.68
CA GLU A 49 6.25 -15.75 -7.66
C GLU A 49 6.83 -17.05 -7.12
N LYS A 50 7.34 -17.06 -5.88
CA LYS A 50 7.80 -18.29 -5.21
C LYS A 50 6.71 -19.34 -5.05
N ALA A 51 5.45 -18.92 -5.03
CA ALA A 51 4.29 -19.80 -4.97
C ALA A 51 3.70 -20.10 -6.35
N ASN A 52 4.51 -20.02 -7.42
CA ASN A 52 4.11 -20.27 -8.81
C ASN A 52 2.91 -19.43 -9.26
N ARG A 53 2.80 -18.20 -8.75
CA ARG A 53 1.79 -17.22 -9.14
C ARG A 53 0.34 -17.71 -8.92
N GLN A 54 0.11 -18.57 -7.94
CA GLN A 54 -1.24 -19.01 -7.58
C GLN A 54 -2.01 -17.88 -6.89
N GLY A 55 -3.25 -17.62 -7.32
CA GLY A 55 -4.05 -16.52 -6.80
C GLY A 55 -3.46 -15.16 -7.14
N GLU A 56 -3.42 -14.26 -6.15
CA GLU A 56 -3.01 -12.86 -6.33
C GLU A 56 -1.94 -12.48 -5.29
N PRO A 57 -1.05 -11.52 -5.58
CA PRO A 57 0.01 -11.12 -4.66
C PRO A 57 -0.48 -10.77 -3.24
N ILE A 58 -1.62 -10.09 -3.14
CA ILE A 58 -2.16 -9.64 -1.85
C ILE A 58 -2.60 -10.80 -0.95
N HIS A 59 -2.89 -11.98 -1.49
CA HIS A 59 -3.19 -13.17 -0.70
C HIS A 59 -1.98 -13.71 0.09
N TYR A 60 -0.77 -13.20 -0.18
CA TYR A 60 0.47 -13.55 0.51
C TYR A 60 0.88 -12.53 1.59
N VAL A 61 -0.02 -11.59 1.90
CA VAL A 61 0.19 -10.56 2.92
C VAL A 61 0.11 -11.13 4.33
N THR A 62 1.00 -10.67 5.20
CA THR A 62 0.89 -10.91 6.63
C THR A 62 -0.10 -9.92 7.26
N ARG A 63 -0.55 -10.20 8.48
CA ARG A 63 -1.43 -9.29 9.21
C ARG A 63 -0.78 -7.94 9.45
N GLU A 64 0.48 -7.95 9.85
CA GLU A 64 1.26 -6.76 10.15
C GLU A 64 1.46 -5.90 8.89
N GLU A 65 1.77 -6.50 7.74
CA GLU A 65 1.89 -5.79 6.47
C GLU A 65 0.57 -5.19 6.00
N LEU A 66 -0.54 -5.94 6.13
CA LEU A 66 -1.86 -5.45 5.76
C LEU A 66 -2.28 -4.27 6.64
N ASP A 67 -2.04 -4.35 7.95
CA ASP A 67 -2.29 -3.25 8.88
C ASP A 67 -1.44 -2.02 8.53
N ILE A 68 -0.16 -2.20 8.15
CA ILE A 68 0.71 -1.10 7.69
C ILE A 68 0.15 -0.43 6.44
N LEU A 69 -0.22 -1.22 5.41
CA LEU A 69 -0.79 -0.69 4.17
C LEU A 69 -2.06 0.12 4.46
N TYR A 70 -2.94 -0.40 5.31
CA TYR A 70 -4.16 0.29 5.73
C TYR A 70 -3.87 1.62 6.45
N GLN A 71 -2.98 1.61 7.45
CA GLN A 71 -2.64 2.83 8.18
C GLN A 71 -1.97 3.87 7.27
N LYS A 72 -1.13 3.44 6.32
CA LYS A 72 -0.50 4.35 5.34
C LYS A 72 -1.54 4.96 4.40
N ALA A 73 -2.46 4.16 3.85
CA ALA A 73 -3.54 4.68 3.00
C ALA A 73 -4.36 5.73 3.74
N LYS A 74 -4.76 5.42 4.98
CA LYS A 74 -5.49 6.35 5.85
C LYS A 74 -4.69 7.62 6.19
N GLN A 75 -3.38 7.48 6.46
CA GLN A 75 -2.50 8.61 6.75
C GLN A 75 -2.42 9.56 5.56
N TYR A 76 -2.12 9.04 4.37
CA TYR A 76 -1.94 9.86 3.18
C TYR A 76 -3.24 10.50 2.73
N THR A 77 -4.35 9.77 2.69
CA THR A 77 -5.65 10.31 2.23
C THR A 77 -6.21 11.41 3.14
N ARG A 78 -5.81 11.44 4.42
CA ARG A 78 -6.25 12.46 5.39
C ARG A 78 -5.38 13.72 5.42
N MET A 79 -4.22 13.70 4.80
CA MET A 79 -3.32 14.86 4.84
C MET A 79 -3.76 15.93 3.83
N PRO A 80 -3.49 17.23 4.08
CA PRO A 80 -3.74 18.28 3.10
C PRO A 80 -3.02 18.00 1.77
N THR A 81 -3.68 18.26 0.64
CA THR A 81 -3.13 17.98 -0.70
C THR A 81 -1.77 18.65 -0.95
N TRP A 82 -1.57 19.88 -0.48
CA TRP A 82 -0.29 20.58 -0.62
C TRP A 82 0.85 19.86 0.11
N GLN A 83 0.54 19.21 1.23
CA GLN A 83 1.52 18.46 2.01
C GLN A 83 1.87 17.14 1.31
N ALA A 84 0.86 16.47 0.74
CA ALA A 84 1.07 15.27 -0.08
C ALA A 84 1.94 15.58 -1.31
N LYS A 85 1.65 16.69 -2.01
CA LYS A 85 2.43 17.17 -3.15
C LYS A 85 3.89 17.42 -2.76
N ARG A 86 4.12 18.22 -1.72
CA ARG A 86 5.47 18.55 -1.25
C ARG A 86 6.27 17.30 -0.89
N LEU A 87 5.62 16.34 -0.22
CA LEU A 87 6.26 15.08 0.15
C LEU A 87 6.68 14.25 -1.07
N VAL A 88 5.87 14.22 -2.12
CA VAL A 88 6.22 13.53 -3.38
C VAL A 88 7.38 14.23 -4.07
N GLU A 89 7.37 15.56 -4.14
CA GLU A 89 8.47 16.35 -4.71
C GLU A 89 9.78 16.11 -3.95
N GLU A 90 9.76 16.18 -2.62
CA GLU A 90 10.92 15.89 -1.76
C GLU A 90 11.50 14.48 -1.98
N ARG A 91 10.66 13.50 -2.32
CA ARG A 91 11.10 12.13 -2.63
C ARG A 91 11.70 12.02 -4.01
N LEU A 92 11.10 12.67 -5.02
CA LEU A 92 11.62 12.66 -6.38
C LEU A 92 12.98 13.35 -6.48
N GLU A 93 13.17 14.45 -5.75
CA GLU A 93 14.46 15.17 -5.68
C GLU A 93 15.57 14.35 -5.04
N LYS A 94 15.26 13.50 -4.06
CA LYS A 94 16.24 12.60 -3.40
C LYS A 94 16.69 11.42 -4.25
N HIS A 95 16.01 11.17 -5.38
CA HIS A 95 16.32 10.07 -6.30
C HIS A 95 16.91 10.57 -7.64
N GLN A 96 17.25 11.86 -7.74
CA GLN A 96 18.07 12.45 -8.81
C GLN A 96 19.53 12.54 -8.35
#